data_AF-A0A5P0JHE5-F1
#
_entry.id   AF-A0A5P0JHE5-F1
#
_cell.length_a   1.000
_cell.length_b   1.000
_cell.length_c   1.000
_cell.angle_alpha   90.00
_cell.angle_beta   90.00
_cell.angle_gamma   90.00
#
_symmetry.space_group_name_H-M   'P 1'
#
loop_
_entity.id
_entity.type
_entity.pdbx_description
1 polymer ?
#
loop_
_entity_poly.entity_id
_entity_poly.type
_entity_poly.pdbx_seq_one_letter_code
_entity_poly.pdbx_strand_id
1 'polypeptide(L)'
;MRFRQLLPLFGALFALYIIWGSTYFVIRIGVESWPPLMMAGVRFLAAGILLMAFLLLRGHKLPPLRPLLNAALIGLLLLAVGNGMVTVAEHQNVPSGIAAVVVATVPLFTLCFSRLFGIKTRKLEWVGIAIGLAGIIMLNSGGNLSGNPWGAILILIGSISWAFGSVYGSRITLPVGMMAGAIEMLAAGVVLMIASMIAGEKLTALPSLSGFLAVGYLALFGSIIAINA
;
A
#
# COMPACT_ATOMS: atom_id res chain seq x y z
N MET A 1 -22.70 11.14 -16.02
CA MET A 1 -21.41 11.76 -15.62
C MET A 1 -20.93 12.64 -16.77
N ARG A 2 -20.52 13.90 -16.53
CA ARG A 2 -20.10 14.81 -17.60
C ARG A 2 -18.71 14.41 -18.10
N PHE A 3 -18.48 14.41 -19.42
CA PHE A 3 -17.22 13.99 -20.07
C PHE A 3 -15.95 14.62 -19.46
N ARG A 4 -16.04 15.85 -18.92
CA ARG A 4 -14.97 16.53 -18.19
C ARG A 4 -14.48 15.83 -16.92
N GLN A 5 -15.27 14.93 -16.33
CA GLN A 5 -14.89 14.13 -15.16
C GLN A 5 -14.29 12.77 -15.56
N LEU A 6 -14.48 12.33 -16.81
CA LEU A 6 -13.96 11.05 -17.28
C LEU A 6 -12.45 11.11 -17.55
N LEU A 7 -11.96 12.20 -18.14
CA LEU A 7 -10.54 12.37 -18.42
C LEU A 7 -9.64 12.30 -17.17
N PRO A 8 -9.92 13.03 -16.07
CA PRO A 8 -9.12 12.89 -14.85
C PRO A 8 -9.27 11.51 -14.20
N LEU A 9 -10.45 10.88 -14.28
CA LEU A 9 -10.64 9.51 -13.78
C LEU A 9 -9.78 8.49 -14.54
N PHE A 10 -9.77 8.53 -15.87
CA PHE A 10 -8.91 7.67 -16.67
C PHE A 10 -7.43 7.95 -16.43
N GLY A 11 -7.04 9.21 -16.27
CA GLY A 11 -5.68 9.60 -15.91
C GLY A 11 -5.24 9.03 -14.56
N ALA A 12 -6.09 9.14 -13.54
CA ALA A 12 -5.84 8.58 -12.21
C ALA A 12 -5.73 7.05 -12.25
N LEU A 13 -6.66 6.36 -12.92
CA LEU A 13 -6.60 4.90 -13.06
C LEU A 13 -5.35 4.43 -13.81
N PHE A 14 -4.98 5.11 -14.89
CA PHE A 14 -3.78 4.80 -15.65
C PHE A 14 -2.50 5.02 -14.82
N ALA A 15 -2.44 6.12 -14.08
CA ALA A 15 -1.34 6.41 -13.16
C ALA A 15 -1.24 5.33 -12.07
N LEU A 16 -2.37 4.95 -11.45
CA LEU A 16 -2.42 3.89 -10.44
C LEU A 16 -1.94 2.55 -11.02
N TYR A 17 -2.38 2.17 -12.21
CA TYR A 17 -1.96 0.91 -12.83
C TYR A 17 -0.46 0.84 -13.10
N ILE A 18 0.12 1.92 -13.62
CA ILE A 18 1.56 1.97 -13.88
C ILE A 18 2.33 2.03 -12.56
N ILE A 19 1.97 2.95 -11.66
CA ILE A 19 2.74 3.22 -10.45
C ILE A 19 2.61 2.08 -9.44
N TRP A 20 1.39 1.60 -9.13
CA TRP A 20 1.24 0.46 -8.22
C TRP A 20 1.68 -0.86 -8.86
N GLY A 21 1.54 -1.01 -10.18
CA GLY A 21 2.09 -2.15 -10.89
C GLY A 21 3.62 -2.21 -10.80
N SER A 22 4.31 -1.08 -11.02
CA SER A 22 5.77 -0.98 -10.89
C SER A 22 6.26 -1.01 -9.45
N THR A 23 5.41 -0.67 -8.47
CA THR A 23 5.78 -0.60 -7.05
C THR A 23 6.35 -1.91 -6.53
N TYR A 24 5.77 -3.06 -6.87
CA TYR A 24 6.30 -4.37 -6.46
C TYR A 24 7.71 -4.60 -7.02
N PHE A 25 7.90 -4.33 -8.31
CA PHE A 25 9.23 -4.44 -8.94
C PHE A 25 10.27 -3.52 -8.28
N VAL A 26 9.91 -2.28 -7.97
CA VAL A 26 10.83 -1.33 -7.32
C VAL A 26 11.07 -1.68 -5.85
N ILE A 27 10.09 -2.25 -5.15
CA ILE A 27 10.27 -2.83 -3.81
C ILE A 27 11.34 -3.91 -3.87
N ARG A 28 11.27 -4.84 -4.83
CA ARG A 28 12.29 -5.89 -4.99
C ARG A 28 13.71 -5.31 -5.15
N ILE A 29 13.88 -4.29 -5.99
CA ILE A 29 15.17 -3.62 -6.17
C ILE A 29 15.64 -2.98 -4.85
N GLY A 30 14.74 -2.33 -4.12
CA GLY A 30 15.07 -1.65 -2.87
C GLY A 30 15.52 -2.61 -1.77
N VAL A 31 14.78 -3.71 -1.58
CA VAL A 31 15.07 -4.70 -0.52
C VAL A 31 16.35 -5.51 -0.78
N GLU A 32 16.95 -5.44 -1.96
CA GLU A 32 18.29 -5.99 -2.21
C GLU A 32 19.39 -5.21 -1.47
N SER A 33 19.15 -3.92 -1.15
CA SER A 33 20.14 -3.05 -0.49
C SER A 33 19.69 -2.54 0.88
N TRP A 34 18.40 -2.66 1.22
CA TRP A 34 17.83 -2.15 2.47
C TRP A 34 17.15 -3.27 3.25
N PRO A 35 17.25 -3.27 4.60
CA PRO A 35 16.35 -4.04 5.44
C PRO A 35 14.88 -3.64 5.14
N PRO A 36 13.95 -4.61 5.03
CA PRO A 36 12.62 -4.37 4.46
C PRO A 36 11.77 -3.40 5.28
N LEU A 37 11.73 -3.54 6.61
CA LEU A 37 10.90 -2.66 7.45
C LEU A 37 11.49 -1.25 7.49
N MET A 38 12.83 -1.15 7.54
CA MET A 38 13.54 0.12 7.51
C MET A 38 13.30 0.85 6.19
N MET A 39 13.38 0.14 5.05
CA MET A 39 13.12 0.71 3.73
C MET A 39 11.70 1.28 3.64
N ALA A 40 10.71 0.48 4.04
CA ALA A 40 9.30 0.90 4.02
C ALA A 40 9.06 2.06 4.99
N GLY A 41 9.68 2.03 6.17
CA GLY A 41 9.63 3.10 7.17
C GLY A 41 10.19 4.41 6.66
N VAL A 42 11.42 4.40 6.13
CA VAL A 42 12.07 5.58 5.53
C VAL A 42 11.25 6.13 4.37
N ARG A 43 10.75 5.26 3.48
CA ARG A 43 9.87 5.66 2.36
C ARG A 43 8.66 6.45 2.85
N PHE A 44 7.90 5.88 3.79
CA PHE A 44 6.66 6.49 4.24
C PHE A 44 6.89 7.70 5.14
N LEU A 45 7.94 7.71 5.96
CA LEU A 45 8.33 8.92 6.70
C LEU A 45 8.72 10.05 5.75
N ALA A 46 9.57 9.78 4.75
CA ALA A 46 9.96 10.80 3.78
C ALA A 46 8.74 11.36 3.03
N ALA A 47 7.88 10.48 2.51
CA ALA A 47 6.66 10.87 1.81
C ALA A 47 5.69 11.66 2.71
N GLY A 48 5.45 11.17 3.94
CA GLY A 48 4.57 11.79 4.91
C GLY A 48 5.08 13.15 5.40
N ILE A 49 6.38 13.28 5.68
CA ILE A 49 7.00 14.55 6.09
C ILE A 49 6.91 15.57 4.96
N LEU A 50 7.27 15.19 3.72
CA LEU A 50 7.20 16.09 2.57
C LEU A 50 5.78 16.58 2.31
N LEU A 51 4.79 15.68 2.32
CA LEU A 51 3.40 16.03 2.09
C LEU A 51 2.82 16.86 3.25
N MET A 52 3.10 16.50 4.50
CA MET A 52 2.68 17.26 5.67
C MET A 52 3.27 18.67 5.66
N ALA A 53 4.59 18.80 5.41
CA ALA A 53 5.25 20.10 5.31
C ALA A 53 4.63 20.96 4.21
N PHE A 54 4.42 20.38 3.02
CA PHE A 54 3.75 21.07 1.92
C PHE A 54 2.36 21.59 2.31
N LEU A 55 1.53 20.77 2.96
CA LEU A 55 0.18 21.16 3.38
C LEU A 55 0.19 22.27 4.44
N LEU A 56 1.07 22.17 5.45
CA LEU A 56 1.21 23.19 6.48
C LEU A 56 1.70 24.53 5.90
N LEU A 57 2.67 24.49 4.97
CA LEU A 57 3.15 25.67 4.25
C LEU A 57 2.07 26.33 3.38
N ARG A 58 1.09 25.54 2.91
CA ARG A 58 -0.09 26.04 2.16
C ARG A 58 -1.21 26.53 3.07
N GLY A 59 -0.99 26.55 4.39
CA GLY A 59 -1.94 27.07 5.38
C GLY A 59 -3.03 26.09 5.80
N HIS A 60 -2.92 24.80 5.45
CA HIS A 60 -3.83 23.80 5.99
C HIS A 60 -3.60 23.64 7.50
N LYS A 61 -4.69 23.48 8.25
CA LYS A 61 -4.65 23.24 9.69
C LYS A 61 -4.59 21.75 9.98
N LEU A 62 -3.90 21.39 11.07
CA LEU A 62 -3.93 20.02 11.57
C LEU A 62 -5.36 19.64 11.96
N PRO A 63 -5.80 18.41 11.65
CA PRO A 63 -7.13 17.96 11.99
C PRO A 63 -7.27 17.77 13.53
N PRO A 64 -8.51 17.73 14.05
CA PRO A 64 -8.75 17.38 15.44
C PRO A 64 -8.20 16.00 15.78
N LEU A 65 -7.95 15.75 17.07
CA LEU A 65 -7.31 14.53 17.56
C LEU A 65 -8.02 13.24 17.10
N ARG A 66 -9.36 13.22 17.07
CA ARG A 66 -10.12 12.03 16.68
C ARG A 66 -9.89 11.63 15.20
N PRO A 67 -10.14 12.50 14.19
CA PRO A 67 -9.76 12.22 12.81
C PRO A 67 -8.27 11.92 12.62
N LEU A 68 -7.39 12.57 13.38
CA LEU A 68 -5.95 12.31 13.34
C LEU A 68 -5.64 10.86 13.74
N LEU A 69 -6.15 10.40 14.88
CA LEU A 69 -5.96 9.02 15.35
C LEU A 69 -6.60 7.99 14.42
N ASN A 70 -7.76 8.32 13.83
CA ASN A 70 -8.41 7.48 12.83
C ASN A 70 -7.52 7.33 11.58
N ALA A 71 -6.98 8.42 11.04
CA ALA A 71 -6.05 8.35 9.91
C ALA A 71 -4.77 7.58 10.28
N ALA A 72 -4.23 7.78 11.48
CA ALA A 72 -3.08 7.01 11.94
C ALA A 72 -3.37 5.49 11.98
N LEU A 73 -4.57 5.10 12.43
CA LEU A 73 -5.01 3.70 12.43
C LEU A 73 -5.18 3.15 11.00
N ILE A 74 -5.74 3.93 10.08
CA ILE A 74 -5.84 3.52 8.67
C ILE A 74 -4.45 3.37 8.06
N GLY A 75 -3.53 4.29 8.32
CA GLY A 75 -2.14 4.19 7.86
C GLY A 75 -1.44 2.94 8.39
N LEU A 76 -1.68 2.60 9.66
CA LEU A 76 -1.19 1.34 10.23
C LEU A 76 -1.71 0.11 9.47
N LEU A 77 -3.01 0.04 9.19
CA LEU A 77 -3.63 -1.10 8.54
C LEU A 77 -3.22 -1.24 7.06
N LEU A 78 -3.26 -0.14 6.31
CA LEU A 78 -2.99 -0.15 4.87
C LEU A 78 -1.49 -0.13 4.59
N LEU A 79 -0.77 0.83 5.15
CA LEU A 79 0.60 1.11 4.73
C LEU A 79 1.62 0.30 5.54
N ALA A 80 1.49 0.27 6.87
CA ALA A 80 2.44 -0.48 7.70
C ALA A 80 2.21 -1.99 7.63
N VAL A 81 0.99 -2.47 7.88
CA VAL A 81 0.70 -3.91 7.78
C VAL A 81 0.53 -4.31 6.32
N GLY A 82 -0.35 -3.65 5.56
CA GLY A 82 -0.62 -4.02 4.17
C GLY A 82 0.63 -4.00 3.30
N ASN A 83 1.28 -2.85 3.15
CA ASN A 83 2.47 -2.74 2.29
C ASN A 83 3.77 -3.23 2.96
N GLY A 84 3.90 -3.11 4.28
CA GLY A 84 5.07 -3.63 5.00
C GLY A 84 5.19 -5.15 4.91
N MET A 85 4.09 -5.90 5.02
CA MET A 85 4.13 -7.37 4.88
C MET A 85 4.52 -7.81 3.46
N VAL A 86 4.08 -7.07 2.43
CA VAL A 86 4.53 -7.28 1.05
C VAL A 86 6.03 -7.05 0.93
N THR A 87 6.53 -5.96 1.50
CA THR A 87 7.97 -5.62 1.47
C THR A 87 8.83 -6.71 2.14
N VAL A 88 8.38 -7.22 3.28
CA VAL A 88 9.05 -8.34 3.97
C VAL A 88 8.98 -9.62 3.15
N ALA A 89 7.84 -9.94 2.54
CA ALA A 89 7.69 -11.13 1.72
C ALA A 89 8.60 -11.09 0.48
N GLU A 90 8.70 -9.93 -0.19
CA GLU A 90 9.61 -9.76 -1.33
C GLU A 90 11.09 -9.85 -0.92
N HIS A 91 11.46 -9.36 0.27
CA HIS A 91 12.79 -9.59 0.83
C HIS A 91 13.05 -11.09 1.12
N GLN A 92 12.03 -11.87 1.47
CA GLN A 92 12.10 -13.34 1.60
C GLN A 92 12.05 -14.09 0.25
N ASN A 93 12.43 -13.41 -0.84
CA ASN A 93 12.51 -13.97 -2.19
C ASN A 93 11.17 -14.41 -2.79
N VAL A 94 10.05 -13.84 -2.35
CA VAL A 94 8.80 -13.93 -3.13
C VAL A 94 8.97 -13.09 -4.40
N PRO A 95 8.79 -13.68 -5.60
CA PRO A 95 8.80 -12.92 -6.85
C PRO A 95 7.68 -11.86 -6.86
N SER A 96 7.99 -10.64 -7.30
CA SER A 96 7.05 -9.52 -7.35
C SER A 96 5.78 -9.83 -8.17
N GLY A 97 5.89 -10.70 -9.19
CA GLY A 97 4.73 -11.20 -9.94
C GLY A 97 3.78 -12.06 -9.10
N ILE A 98 4.33 -12.92 -8.22
CA ILE A 98 3.52 -13.69 -7.26
C ILE A 98 2.93 -12.75 -6.22
N ALA A 99 3.70 -11.76 -5.76
CA ALA A 99 3.17 -10.78 -4.80
C ALA A 99 1.98 -10.00 -5.37
N ALA A 100 2.08 -9.49 -6.60
CA ALA A 100 0.99 -8.82 -7.29
C ALA A 100 -0.26 -9.71 -7.44
N VAL A 101 -0.06 -10.99 -7.78
CA VAL A 101 -1.13 -12.00 -7.90
C VAL A 101 -1.86 -12.20 -6.56
N VAL A 102 -1.13 -12.35 -5.46
CA VAL A 102 -1.73 -12.56 -4.13
C VAL A 102 -2.42 -11.27 -3.66
N VAL A 103 -1.83 -10.09 -3.87
CA VAL A 103 -2.48 -8.81 -3.52
C VAL A 103 -3.75 -8.56 -4.34
N ALA A 104 -3.85 -9.11 -5.54
CA ALA A 104 -5.07 -9.02 -6.33
C ALA A 104 -6.28 -9.77 -5.71
N THR A 105 -6.11 -10.43 -4.56
CA THR A 105 -7.21 -10.91 -3.70
C THR A 105 -7.83 -9.83 -2.81
N VAL A 106 -7.22 -8.64 -2.70
CA VAL A 106 -7.76 -7.51 -1.91
C VAL A 106 -9.23 -7.18 -2.25
N PRO A 107 -9.66 -7.10 -3.53
CA PRO A 107 -11.06 -6.86 -3.86
C PRO A 107 -12.02 -7.91 -3.29
N LEU A 108 -11.61 -9.18 -3.26
CA LEU A 108 -12.40 -10.27 -2.66
C LEU A 108 -12.61 -10.01 -1.16
N PHE A 109 -11.54 -9.75 -0.43
CA PHE A 109 -11.62 -9.44 1.01
C PHE A 109 -12.41 -8.16 1.26
N THR A 110 -12.24 -7.14 0.42
CA THR A 110 -13.01 -5.88 0.51
C THR A 110 -14.50 -6.14 0.35
N LEU A 111 -14.92 -7.02 -0.55
CA LEU A 111 -16.34 -7.37 -0.73
C LEU A 111 -16.88 -8.17 0.46
N CYS A 112 -16.10 -9.11 0.98
CA CYS A 112 -16.43 -9.85 2.20
C CYS A 112 -16.62 -8.90 3.39
N PHE A 113 -15.66 -8.02 3.66
CA PHE A 113 -15.77 -7.03 4.72
C PHE A 113 -16.93 -6.06 4.46
N SER A 114 -17.12 -5.58 3.25
CA SER A 114 -18.27 -4.73 2.90
C SER A 114 -19.59 -5.37 3.31
N ARG A 115 -19.78 -6.67 3.01
CA ARG A 115 -20.95 -7.42 3.44
C ARG A 115 -21.05 -7.55 4.97
N LEU A 116 -19.94 -7.83 5.66
CA LEU A 116 -19.90 -7.92 7.13
C LEU A 116 -20.25 -6.58 7.81
N PHE A 117 -19.84 -5.46 7.21
CA PHE A 117 -20.16 -4.11 7.68
C PHE A 117 -21.55 -3.61 7.23
N GLY A 118 -22.36 -4.47 6.60
CA GLY A 118 -23.72 -4.15 6.16
C GLY A 118 -23.80 -3.27 4.91
N ILE A 119 -22.70 -3.11 4.16
CA ILE A 119 -22.69 -2.42 2.87
C ILE A 119 -23.32 -3.36 1.83
N LYS A 120 -24.32 -2.85 1.10
CA LYS A 120 -25.03 -3.64 0.08
C LYS A 120 -24.06 -4.03 -1.04
N THR A 121 -23.92 -5.34 -1.27
CA THR A 121 -23.14 -5.89 -2.38
C THR A 121 -24.07 -6.43 -3.46
N ARG A 122 -23.69 -6.29 -4.72
CA ARG A 122 -24.44 -6.76 -5.90
C ARG A 122 -23.87 -8.09 -6.38
N LYS A 123 -24.72 -8.97 -6.90
CA LYS A 123 -24.28 -10.25 -7.50
C LYS A 123 -23.23 -10.05 -8.61
N LEU A 124 -23.35 -8.96 -9.37
CA LEU A 124 -22.41 -8.61 -10.43
C LEU A 124 -20.98 -8.35 -9.91
N GLU A 125 -20.84 -7.79 -8.69
CA GLU A 125 -19.52 -7.55 -8.08
C GLU A 125 -18.82 -8.87 -7.78
N TRP A 126 -19.55 -9.87 -7.25
CA TRP A 126 -19.03 -11.21 -7.01
C TRP A 126 -18.59 -11.91 -8.30
N VAL A 127 -19.37 -11.76 -9.38
CA VAL A 127 -19.02 -12.32 -10.70
C VAL A 127 -17.77 -11.65 -11.26
N GLY A 128 -17.66 -10.32 -11.17
CA GLY A 128 -16.48 -9.58 -11.61
C GLY A 128 -15.21 -10.01 -10.88
N ILE A 129 -15.29 -10.22 -9.55
CA ILE A 129 -14.17 -10.74 -8.76
C ILE A 129 -13.80 -12.17 -9.17
N ALA A 130 -14.78 -13.05 -9.38
CA ALA A 130 -14.53 -14.42 -9.83
C ALA A 130 -13.82 -14.45 -11.18
N ILE A 131 -14.24 -13.62 -12.14
CA ILE A 131 -13.59 -13.48 -13.46
C ILE A 131 -12.16 -12.94 -13.29
N GLY A 132 -11.97 -11.90 -12.47
CA GLY A 132 -10.65 -11.33 -12.20
C GLY A 132 -9.68 -12.35 -11.60
N LEU A 133 -10.11 -13.09 -10.58
CA LEU A 133 -9.34 -14.16 -9.95
C LEU A 133 -9.00 -15.28 -10.93
N ALA A 134 -9.94 -15.67 -11.80
CA ALA A 134 -9.67 -16.65 -12.85
C ALA A 134 -8.58 -16.17 -13.83
N GLY A 135 -8.65 -14.91 -14.26
CA GLY A 135 -7.61 -14.31 -15.10
C GLY A 135 -6.23 -14.29 -14.44
N ILE A 136 -6.17 -14.00 -13.14
CA ILE A 136 -4.93 -14.03 -12.35
C ILE A 136 -4.35 -15.44 -12.27
N ILE A 137 -5.18 -16.45 -12.03
CA ILE A 137 -4.75 -17.86 -12.01
C ILE A 137 -4.20 -18.28 -13.37
N MET A 138 -4.86 -17.89 -14.47
CA MET A 138 -4.39 -18.19 -15.83
C MET A 138 -3.08 -17.48 -16.18
N LEU A 139 -2.87 -16.24 -15.71
CA LEU A 139 -1.60 -15.54 -15.88
C LEU A 139 -0.45 -16.22 -15.14
N ASN A 140 -0.75 -16.92 -14.03
CA ASN A 140 0.27 -17.53 -13.18
C ASN A 140 0.49 -19.04 -13.43
N SER A 141 -0.38 -19.72 -14.19
CA SER A 141 -0.31 -21.18 -14.41
C SER A 141 0.94 -21.67 -15.16
N GLY A 142 1.72 -20.77 -15.76
CA GLY A 142 3.02 -21.09 -16.36
C GLY A 142 4.23 -20.83 -15.45
N GLY A 143 4.03 -20.24 -14.26
CA GLY A 143 5.08 -19.99 -13.28
C GLY A 143 5.18 -21.15 -12.29
N ASN A 144 6.39 -21.56 -11.93
CA ASN A 144 6.59 -22.44 -10.78
C ASN A 144 6.08 -21.72 -9.52
N LEU A 145 4.89 -22.08 -9.03
CA LEU A 145 4.41 -21.76 -7.68
C LEU A 145 5.24 -22.48 -6.59
N SER A 146 6.51 -22.80 -6.84
CA SER A 146 7.49 -23.23 -5.84
C SER A 146 7.95 -22.04 -4.99
N GLY A 147 7.03 -21.16 -4.63
CA GLY A 147 7.28 -19.97 -3.83
C GLY A 147 7.34 -20.29 -2.35
N ASN A 148 8.01 -19.43 -1.59
CA ASN A 148 8.05 -19.47 -0.14
C ASN A 148 6.62 -19.34 0.44
N PRO A 149 6.01 -20.41 1.01
CA PRO A 149 4.63 -20.39 1.48
C PRO A 149 4.41 -19.39 2.61
N TRP A 150 5.44 -19.11 3.41
CA TRP A 150 5.39 -18.07 4.44
C TRP A 150 5.25 -16.68 3.85
N GLY A 151 5.95 -16.40 2.75
CA GLY A 151 5.83 -15.13 2.03
C GLY A 151 4.42 -14.91 1.49
N ALA A 152 3.76 -15.96 0.96
CA ALA A 152 2.37 -15.87 0.52
C ALA A 152 1.41 -15.57 1.69
N ILE A 153 1.62 -16.18 2.85
CA ILE A 153 0.84 -15.90 4.07
C ILE A 153 1.01 -14.44 4.51
N LEU A 154 2.24 -13.91 4.50
CA LEU A 154 2.49 -12.50 4.83
C LEU A 154 1.71 -11.56 3.90
N ILE A 155 1.75 -11.82 2.60
CA ILE A 155 1.03 -11.00 1.61
C ILE A 155 -0.49 -11.13 1.77
N LEU A 156 -1.00 -12.31 2.11
CA LEU A 156 -2.41 -12.49 2.44
C LEU A 156 -2.82 -11.70 3.69
N ILE A 157 -2.01 -11.73 4.76
CA ILE A 157 -2.25 -10.91 5.96
C ILE A 157 -2.27 -9.43 5.58
N GLY A 158 -1.31 -8.98 4.77
CA GLY A 158 -1.27 -7.62 4.25
C GLY A 158 -2.52 -7.26 3.45
N SER A 159 -2.96 -8.17 2.57
CA SER A 159 -4.15 -8.00 1.72
C SER A 159 -5.44 -7.91 2.55
N ILE A 160 -5.58 -8.76 3.56
CA ILE A 160 -6.71 -8.75 4.49
C ILE A 160 -6.70 -7.45 5.30
N SER A 161 -5.55 -7.02 5.82
CA SER A 161 -5.40 -5.77 6.57
C SER A 161 -5.75 -4.55 5.71
N TRP A 162 -5.27 -4.51 4.47
CA TRP A 162 -5.57 -3.45 3.51
C TRP A 162 -7.08 -3.38 3.21
N ALA A 163 -7.68 -4.52 2.89
CA ALA A 163 -9.11 -4.61 2.61
C ALA A 163 -9.96 -4.18 3.81
N PHE A 164 -9.62 -4.68 5.01
CA PHE A 164 -10.30 -4.31 6.24
C PHE A 164 -10.19 -2.81 6.51
N GLY A 165 -8.98 -2.26 6.47
CA GLY A 165 -8.75 -0.84 6.72
C GLY A 165 -9.43 0.06 5.69
N SER A 166 -9.52 -0.38 4.42
CA SER A 166 -10.23 0.38 3.37
C SER A 166 -11.74 0.45 3.65
N VAL A 167 -12.35 -0.68 4.02
CA VAL A 167 -13.78 -0.73 4.36
C VAL A 167 -14.05 0.02 5.67
N TYR A 168 -13.23 -0.21 6.70
CA TYR A 168 -13.36 0.45 7.99
C TYR A 168 -13.14 1.97 7.89
N GLY A 169 -12.18 2.41 7.08
CA GLY A 169 -11.90 3.82 6.79
C GLY A 169 -13.11 4.56 6.22
N SER A 170 -13.93 3.87 5.40
CA SER A 170 -15.18 4.44 4.87
C SER A 170 -16.28 4.67 5.92
N ARG A 171 -16.10 4.12 7.14
CA ARG A 171 -17.08 4.15 8.24
C ARG A 171 -16.71 5.13 9.35
N ILE A 172 -15.48 5.62 9.35
CA ILE A 172 -14.97 6.52 10.39
C ILE A 172 -14.70 7.91 9.81
N THR A 173 -14.68 8.91 10.68
CA THR A 173 -14.34 10.27 10.27
C THR A 173 -12.83 10.37 10.06
N LEU A 174 -12.43 10.70 8.82
CA LEU A 174 -11.04 10.95 8.44
C LEU A 174 -10.82 12.44 8.13
N PRO A 175 -9.57 12.93 8.17
CA PRO A 175 -9.20 14.25 7.66
C PRO A 175 -9.57 14.37 6.18
N VAL A 176 -9.77 15.60 5.70
CA VAL A 176 -10.19 15.83 4.31
C VAL A 176 -8.98 15.91 3.38
N GLY A 177 -9.09 15.27 2.22
CA GLY A 177 -8.11 15.35 1.14
C GLY A 177 -6.74 14.78 1.53
N MET A 178 -5.69 15.37 0.97
CA MET A 178 -4.30 14.90 1.12
C MET A 178 -3.78 14.87 2.57
N MET A 179 -4.47 15.54 3.50
CA MET A 179 -4.12 15.51 4.93
C MET A 179 -4.30 14.11 5.54
N ALA A 180 -5.28 13.34 5.09
CA ALA A 180 -5.45 11.96 5.54
C ALA A 180 -4.23 11.10 5.13
N GLY A 181 -3.88 11.13 3.85
CA GLY A 181 -2.71 10.40 3.32
C GLY A 181 -1.40 10.82 3.99
N ALA A 182 -1.20 12.11 4.27
CA ALA A 182 -0.02 12.59 5.00
C ALA A 182 0.10 11.96 6.39
N ILE A 183 -0.99 11.92 7.16
CA ILE A 183 -1.03 11.34 8.51
C ILE A 183 -0.88 9.82 8.45
N GLU A 184 -1.55 9.16 7.50
CA GLU A 184 -1.44 7.72 7.27
C GLU A 184 0.01 7.31 7.01
N MET A 185 0.70 8.03 6.11
CA MET A 185 2.11 7.78 5.78
C MET A 185 3.04 8.04 6.97
N LEU A 186 2.84 9.14 7.71
CA LEU A 186 3.66 9.43 8.90
C LEU A 186 3.48 8.34 9.97
N ALA A 187 2.24 7.98 10.29
CA ALA A 187 1.95 6.95 11.30
C ALA A 187 2.54 5.60 10.89
N ALA A 188 2.36 5.20 9.63
CA ALA A 188 2.92 3.96 9.11
C ALA A 188 4.45 3.97 9.14
N GLY A 189 5.07 5.08 8.72
CA GLY A 189 6.50 5.26 8.73
C GLY A 189 7.10 5.12 10.13
N VAL A 190 6.49 5.77 11.14
CA VAL A 190 6.93 5.66 12.54
C VAL A 190 6.82 4.21 13.03
N VAL A 191 5.68 3.55 12.81
CA VAL A 191 5.46 2.17 13.28
C VAL A 191 6.43 1.21 12.60
N LEU A 192 6.69 1.36 11.30
CA LEU A 192 7.63 0.52 10.57
C LEU A 192 9.08 0.75 11.03
N MET A 193 9.47 1.99 11.36
CA MET A 193 10.79 2.24 11.94
C MET A 193 10.93 1.63 13.34
N ILE A 194 9.87 1.68 14.16
CA ILE A 194 9.85 0.99 15.46
C ILE A 194 9.96 -0.52 15.26
N ALA A 195 9.20 -1.09 14.33
CA ALA A 195 9.25 -2.51 14.01
C ALA A 195 10.64 -2.93 13.50
N SER A 196 11.27 -2.10 12.66
CA SER A 196 12.64 -2.28 12.17
C SER A 196 13.65 -2.34 13.33
N MET A 197 13.55 -1.42 14.30
CA MET A 197 14.40 -1.42 15.50
C MET A 197 14.17 -2.66 16.37
N ILE A 198 12.92 -3.07 16.58
CA ILE A 198 12.57 -4.27 17.36
C ILE A 198 13.07 -5.55 16.67
N ALA A 199 12.97 -5.60 15.33
CA ALA A 199 13.49 -6.71 14.53
C ALA A 199 15.03 -6.73 14.47
N GLY A 200 15.70 -5.69 14.97
CA GLY A 200 17.15 -5.58 14.96
C GLY A 200 17.74 -5.31 13.57
N GLU A 201 16.93 -4.78 12.65
CA GLU A 201 17.40 -4.40 11.32
C GLU A 201 18.45 -3.29 11.42
N LYS A 202 19.55 -3.46 10.70
CA LYS A 202 20.65 -2.49 10.63
C LYS A 202 21.16 -2.43 9.20
N LEU A 203 21.55 -1.23 8.76
CA LEU A 203 22.36 -1.08 7.57
C LEU A 203 23.77 -1.56 7.89
N THR A 204 24.12 -2.74 7.37
CA THR A 204 25.48 -3.29 7.45
C THR A 204 26.40 -2.68 6.40
N ALA A 205 25.83 -2.20 5.29
CA ALA A 205 26.51 -1.49 4.24
C ALA A 205 25.68 -0.29 3.78
N LEU A 206 26.33 0.69 3.15
CA LEU A 206 25.61 1.77 2.49
C LEU A 206 24.79 1.21 1.32
N PRO A 207 23.50 1.56 1.22
CA PRO A 207 22.69 1.14 0.11
C PRO A 207 23.28 1.60 -1.23
N SER A 208 23.12 0.77 -2.25
CA SER A 208 23.49 1.11 -3.61
C SER A 208 22.71 2.33 -4.13
N LEU A 209 23.21 2.96 -5.20
CA LEU A 209 22.49 4.04 -5.87
C LEU A 209 21.09 3.58 -6.33
N SER A 210 20.96 2.36 -6.84
CA SER A 210 19.67 1.78 -7.22
C SER A 210 18.74 1.63 -6.01
N GLY A 211 19.26 1.24 -4.84
CA GLY A 211 18.49 1.18 -3.59
C GLY A 211 17.97 2.55 -3.15
N PHE A 212 18.79 3.61 -3.20
CA PHE A 212 18.34 4.97 -2.90
C PHE A 212 17.30 5.48 -3.90
N LEU A 213 17.53 5.26 -5.20
CA LEU A 213 16.59 5.63 -6.25
C LEU A 213 15.26 4.88 -6.13
N ALA A 214 15.30 3.61 -5.71
CA ALA A 214 14.10 2.82 -5.43
C ALA A 214 13.27 3.45 -4.30
N VAL A 215 13.90 3.79 -3.16
CA VAL A 215 13.21 4.48 -2.06
C VAL A 215 12.64 5.83 -2.50
N GLY A 216 13.41 6.62 -3.27
CA GLY A 216 12.95 7.89 -3.81
C GLY A 216 11.75 7.76 -4.76
N TYR A 217 11.81 6.81 -5.69
CA TYR A 217 10.70 6.50 -6.60
C TYR A 217 9.45 6.08 -5.83
N LEU A 218 9.61 5.16 -4.87
CA LEU A 218 8.50 4.67 -4.07
C LEU A 218 7.93 5.76 -3.16
N ALA A 219 8.73 6.69 -2.65
CA ALA A 219 8.26 7.80 -1.83
C ALA A 219 7.45 8.81 -2.66
N LEU A 220 7.96 9.19 -3.84
CA LEU A 220 7.32 10.20 -4.69
C LEU A 220 6.12 9.64 -5.46
N PHE A 221 6.35 8.58 -6.24
CA PHE A 221 5.31 8.01 -7.11
C PHE A 221 4.42 7.06 -6.33
N GLY A 222 5.02 6.05 -5.68
CA GLY A 222 4.27 4.99 -4.98
C GLY A 222 3.45 5.50 -3.80
N SER A 223 3.95 6.52 -3.08
CA SER A 223 3.30 7.06 -1.89
C SER A 223 2.62 8.40 -2.16
N ILE A 224 3.36 9.49 -2.44
CA ILE A 224 2.75 10.83 -2.55
C ILE A 224 1.74 10.90 -3.69
N ILE A 225 2.11 10.49 -4.91
CA ILE A 225 1.20 10.61 -6.06
C ILE A 225 0.09 9.56 -5.96
N ALA A 226 0.43 8.28 -5.85
CA ALA A 226 -0.58 7.23 -5.98
C ALA A 226 -1.57 7.15 -4.81
N ILE A 227 -1.19 7.50 -3.57
CA ILE A 227 -2.14 7.51 -2.44
C ILE A 227 -3.10 8.71 -2.52
N ASN A 228 -2.72 9.78 -3.23
CA ASN A 228 -3.46 11.03 -3.29
C ASN A 228 -4.08 11.35 -4.66
N ALA A 229 -3.97 10.43 -5.63
CA ALA A 229 -4.55 10.55 -6.98
C ALA A 229 -6.05 10.24 -7.01
#